data_AF-A0A379VHI1-F1
#
_entry.id   AF-A0A379VHI1-F1
#
_cell.length_a   1.000
_cell.length_b   1.000
_cell.length_c   1.000
_cell.angle_alpha   90.00
_cell.angle_beta   90.00
_cell.angle_gamma   90.00
#
_symmetry.space_group_name_H-M   'P 1'
#
loop_
_entity.id
_entity.type
_entity.pdbx_description
1 polymer ?
#
loop_
_entity_poly.entity_id
_entity_poly.type
_entity_poly.pdbx_seq_one_letter_code
_entity_poly.pdbx_strand_id
1 'polypeptide(L)'
;MPGSVRRDPDSLKVNFSLYDAEGSVTVSYEGILPDLFREGQGVVVQGTLEKGNHVLAHEVLAKHDENYTPPEVEKAMQENHRRPATR
;
A
#
# COMPACT_ATOMS: atom_id res chain seq x y z
N MET A 1 -4.32 -5.48 10.27
CA MET A 1 -3.95 -6.00 11.60
C MET A 1 -3.13 -7.27 11.38
N PRO A 2 -1.99 -7.47 12.05
CA PRO A 2 -1.23 -8.71 11.90
C PRO A 2 -2.08 -9.94 12.22
N GLY A 3 -2.05 -10.96 11.37
CA GLY A 3 -2.85 -12.18 11.48
C GLY A 3 -4.33 -12.07 11.09
N SER A 4 -4.78 -10.94 10.51
CA SER A 4 -6.18 -10.78 10.09
C SER A 4 -6.46 -11.22 8.66
N VAL A 5 -5.43 -11.43 7.84
CA VAL A 5 -5.59 -11.82 6.44
C VAL A 5 -6.01 -13.28 6.33
N ARG A 6 -7.21 -13.50 5.80
CA ARG A 6 -7.76 -14.82 5.49
C ARG A 6 -8.00 -14.93 3.99
N ARG A 7 -7.36 -15.90 3.36
CA ARG A 7 -7.55 -16.24 1.96
C ARG A 7 -8.41 -17.49 1.88
N ASP A 8 -9.37 -17.48 0.97
CA ASP A 8 -10.16 -18.66 0.66
C ASP A 8 -9.29 -19.66 -0.11
N PRO A 9 -9.34 -20.97 0.21
CA PRO A 9 -8.53 -21.97 -0.50
C PRO A 9 -9.08 -22.30 -1.89
N ASP A 10 -10.38 -22.07 -2.12
CA ASP A 10 -11.09 -22.46 -3.33
C ASP A 10 -11.38 -21.27 -4.27
N SER A 11 -11.05 -20.05 -3.84
CA SER A 11 -11.36 -18.80 -4.56
C SER A 11 -10.30 -17.72 -4.35
N LEU A 12 -10.35 -16.65 -5.16
CA LEU A 12 -9.53 -15.44 -5.01
C LEU A 12 -10.08 -14.48 -3.93
N LYS A 13 -10.99 -14.96 -3.08
CA LYS A 13 -11.57 -14.17 -2.00
C LYS A 13 -10.57 -14.01 -0.86
N VAL A 14 -10.38 -12.76 -0.45
CA VAL A 14 -9.52 -12.38 0.66
C VAL A 14 -10.31 -11.49 1.61
N ASN A 15 -10.24 -11.81 2.88
CA ASN A 15 -10.85 -11.03 3.94
C ASN A 15 -9.75 -10.56 4.90
N PHE A 16 -9.70 -9.28 5.21
CA PHE A 16 -8.72 -8.73 6.13
C PHE A 16 -9.28 -7.54 6.89
N SER A 17 -8.78 -7.32 8.09
CA SER A 17 -9.17 -6.17 8.91
C SER A 17 -8.12 -5.06 8.81
N LEU A 18 -8.58 -3.87 8.41
CA LEU A 18 -7.85 -2.62 8.50
C LEU A 18 -8.18 -1.93 9.81
N TYR A 19 -7.20 -1.24 10.37
CA TYR A 19 -7.38 -0.49 11.61
C TYR A 19 -6.53 0.77 11.54
N ASP A 20 -6.99 1.80 12.24
CA ASP A 20 -6.28 3.05 12.46
C ASP A 20 -6.21 3.34 13.98
N ALA A 21 -5.97 4.60 14.35
CA ALA A 21 -5.92 5.01 15.75
C ALA A 21 -7.29 5.03 16.44
N GLU A 22 -8.39 5.05 15.68
CA GLU A 22 -9.76 5.24 16.19
C GLU A 22 -10.61 3.96 16.12
N GLY A 23 -10.33 3.04 15.19
CA GLY A 23 -11.12 1.83 15.05
C GLY A 23 -10.61 0.83 14.04
N SER A 24 -11.49 -0.10 13.67
CA SER A 24 -11.21 -1.12 12.65
C SER A 24 -12.40 -1.34 11.71
N VAL A 25 -12.06 -1.68 10.48
CA VAL A 25 -12.98 -2.03 9.40
C VAL A 25 -12.59 -3.36 8.79
N THR A 26 -13.59 -4.18 8.48
CA THR A 26 -13.40 -5.44 7.77
C THR A 26 -13.49 -5.19 6.27
N VAL A 27 -12.58 -5.77 5.51
CA VAL A 27 -12.53 -5.65 4.05
C VAL A 27 -12.68 -7.04 3.46
N SER A 28 -13.59 -7.18 2.50
CA SER A 28 -13.69 -8.35 1.62
C SER A 28 -13.30 -7.93 0.21
N TYR A 29 -12.33 -8.62 -0.37
CA TYR A 29 -11.80 -8.39 -1.70
C TYR A 29 -11.83 -9.69 -2.49
N GLU A 30 -12.18 -9.65 -3.77
CA GLU A 30 -12.13 -10.81 -4.67
C GLU A 30 -11.21 -10.50 -5.84
N GLY A 31 -10.01 -11.05 -5.81
CA GLY A 31 -8.99 -10.77 -6.82
C GLY A 31 -7.57 -11.05 -6.34
N ILE A 32 -6.62 -10.64 -7.18
CA ILE A 32 -5.20 -10.79 -6.91
C ILE A 32 -4.73 -9.55 -6.14
N LEU A 33 -4.29 -9.75 -4.90
CA LEU A 33 -3.65 -8.70 -4.14
C LEU A 33 -2.28 -8.35 -4.77
N PRO A 34 -1.87 -7.08 -4.74
CA PRO A 34 -0.53 -6.70 -5.19
C PRO A 34 0.54 -7.43 -4.37
N ASP A 35 1.67 -7.78 -5.00
CA ASP A 35 2.77 -8.51 -4.33
C ASP A 35 3.34 -7.77 -3.10
N LEU A 36 3.19 -6.44 -3.09
CA LEU A 36 3.59 -5.56 -2.00
C LEU A 36 2.63 -5.56 -0.81
N PHE A 37 1.46 -6.19 -0.91
CA PHE A 37 0.53 -6.29 0.20
C PHE A 37 1.11 -7.17 1.31
N ARG A 38 1.35 -6.59 2.49
CA ARG A 38 1.77 -7.30 3.69
C ARG A 38 1.03 -6.80 4.92
N GLU A 39 0.85 -7.70 5.87
CA GLU A 39 0.27 -7.35 7.16
C GLU A 39 1.16 -6.35 7.92
N GLY A 40 0.56 -5.33 8.51
CA GLY A 40 1.28 -4.29 9.25
C GLY A 40 1.82 -3.14 8.40
N GLN A 41 1.64 -3.18 7.06
CA GLN A 41 1.93 -2.06 6.17
C GLN A 41 0.67 -1.27 5.82
N GLY A 42 0.84 0.00 5.46
CA GLY A 42 -0.25 0.87 5.02
C GLY A 42 -0.80 0.43 3.66
N VAL A 43 -2.11 0.36 3.54
CA VAL A 43 -2.83 -0.06 2.34
C VAL A 43 -4.03 0.86 2.13
N VAL A 44 -4.32 1.17 0.87
CA VAL A 44 -5.51 1.91 0.45
C VAL A 44 -6.47 0.93 -0.19
N VAL A 45 -7.74 1.00 0.21
CA VAL A 45 -8.80 0.13 -0.30
C VAL A 45 -9.88 1.01 -0.90
N GLN A 46 -10.33 0.67 -2.10
CA GLN A 46 -11.46 1.30 -2.75
C GLN A 46 -12.58 0.28 -2.94
N GLY A 47 -13.79 0.69 -2.58
CA GLY A 47 -14.92 -0.23 -2.51
C GLY A 47 -16.23 0.45 -2.12
N THR A 48 -17.23 -0.37 -1.88
CA THR A 48 -18.52 0.04 -1.32
C THR A 48 -18.57 -0.27 0.16
N LEU A 49 -18.98 0.71 0.97
CA LEU A 49 -19.25 0.51 2.39
C LEU A 49 -20.62 -0.16 2.54
N GLU A 50 -20.63 -1.36 3.10
CA GLU A 50 -21.82 -2.14 3.44
C GLU A 50 -22.28 -1.84 4.88
N LYS A 51 -23.34 -2.52 5.33
CA LYS A 51 -23.84 -2.36 6.70
C LYS A 51 -22.74 -2.62 7.74
N GLY A 52 -22.59 -1.69 8.69
CA GLY A 52 -21.58 -1.75 9.75
C GLY A 52 -20.24 -1.18 9.28
N ASN A 53 -19.15 -1.82 9.69
CA ASN A 53 -17.77 -1.44 9.34
C ASN A 53 -17.19 -2.39 8.29
N HIS A 54 -18.00 -2.79 7.30
CA HIS A 54 -17.61 -3.76 6.28
C HIS A 54 -17.50 -3.10 4.91
N VAL A 55 -16.37 -3.28 4.25
CA VAL A 55 -16.09 -2.73 2.91
C VAL A 55 -15.98 -3.87 1.91
N LEU A 56 -16.83 -3.84 0.90
CA LEU A 56 -16.68 -4.66 -0.30
C LEU A 56 -15.72 -3.95 -1.24
N ALA A 57 -14.46 -4.39 -1.22
CA ALA A 57 -13.40 -3.82 -2.03
C ALA A 57 -13.45 -4.38 -3.45
N HIS A 58 -13.34 -3.49 -4.43
CA HIS A 58 -13.05 -3.86 -5.82
C HIS A 58 -11.60 -3.55 -6.21
N GLU A 59 -10.89 -2.73 -5.43
CA GLU A 59 -9.48 -2.40 -5.66
C GLU A 59 -8.69 -2.25 -4.35
N VAL A 60 -7.46 -2.78 -4.34
CA VAL A 60 -6.55 -2.72 -3.20
C VAL A 60 -5.17 -2.26 -3.68
N LEU A 61 -4.68 -1.17 -3.12
CA LEU A 61 -3.40 -0.56 -3.44
C LEU A 61 -2.50 -0.61 -2.20
N ALA A 62 -1.40 -1.35 -2.28
CA ALA A 62 -0.38 -1.30 -1.23
C ALA A 62 0.39 0.03 -1.33
N LYS A 63 0.64 0.72 -0.21
CA LYS A 63 1.59 1.83 -0.23
C LYS A 63 2.98 1.29 -0.59
N HIS A 64 3.62 1.94 -1.55
CA HIS A 64 5.03 1.72 -1.86
C HIS A 64 5.88 2.41 -0.77
N ASP A 65 6.96 1.76 -0.32
CA ASP A 65 7.98 2.43 0.48
C ASP A 65 8.50 3.66 -0.29
N GLU A 66 8.48 4.81 0.39
CA GLU A 66 8.88 6.13 -0.11
C GLU A 66 10.38 6.21 -0.39
N ASN A 67 10.86 5.56 -1.45
CA ASN A 67 12.12 5.94 -2.08
C ASN A 67 11.88 6.50 -3.47
N TYR A 68 10.94 7.44 -3.57
CA TYR A 68 10.79 8.28 -4.75
C TYR A 68 11.90 9.34 -4.69
N THR A 69 12.96 9.14 -5.46
CA THR A 69 13.91 10.20 -5.79
C THR A 69 13.41 10.82 -7.10
N PRO A 70 12.85 12.05 -7.08
CA PRO A 70 12.45 12.70 -8.31
C PRO A 70 13.66 12.83 -9.23
N PRO A 71 13.51 12.63 -10.55
CA PRO A 71 14.62 12.74 -11.51
C PRO A 71 15.27 14.14 -11.52
N GLU A 72 14.55 15.16 -11.03
CA GLU A 72 15.08 16.50 -10.80
C GLU A 72 16.20 16.53 -9.75
N VAL A 73 16.09 15.69 -8.71
CA VAL A 73 17.07 15.62 -7.60
C VAL A 73 18.34 14.89 -8.05
N GLU A 74 18.20 13.85 -8.89
CA GLU A 74 19.35 13.17 -9.50
C GLU A 74 20.17 14.12 -10.40
N LYS A 75 19.49 14.94 -11.20
CA LYS A 75 20.14 15.95 -12.04
C LYS A 75 20.88 17.01 -11.20
N ALA A 76 20.25 17.49 -10.12
CA ALA A 76 20.85 18.48 -9.23
C ALA A 76 22.10 17.94 -8.48
N MET A 77 22.15 16.65 -8.18
CA MET A 77 23.32 16.00 -7.57
C MET A 77 24.49 15.78 -8.54
N GLN A 78 24.20 15.59 -9.85
CA GLN A 78 25.22 15.47 -10.89
C GLN A 78 25.84 16.83 -11.26
N GLU A 79 25.05 17.92 -11.29
CA GLU A 79 25.55 19.27 -11.61
C GLU A 79 26.54 19.81 -10.55
N ASN A 80 26.34 19.47 -9.27
CA ASN A 80 27.21 19.91 -8.18
C ASN A 80 28.54 19.11 -8.06
N HIS A 81 28.77 18.09 -8.89
CA HIS A 81 30.03 17.33 -8.88
C HIS A 81 31.13 17.89 -9.80
N ARG A 82 30.91 19.04 -10.46
CA ARG A 82 31.99 19.79 -11.12
C ARG A 82 32.80 20.55 -10.06
N ARG A 83 33.69 19.82 -9.37
CA ARG A 83 34.77 20.40 -8.56
C ARG A 83 35.44 21.52 -9.37
N PRO A 84 35.64 22.73 -8.80
CA PRO A 84 36.50 23.71 -9.46
C PRO A 84 37.90 23.10 -9.53
N ALA A 85 38.43 22.98 -10.74
CA ALA A 85 39.84 22.69 -10.92
C ALA A 85 40.62 23.83 -10.27
N THR A 86 41.32 23.51 -9.18
CA THR A 86 42.35 24.36 -8.59
C THR A 86 43.28 24.84 -9.70
N ARG A 87 43.37 26.15 -9.88
CA ARG A 87 44.44 26.81 -10.61
C ARG A 87 45.22 27.68 -9.63
#